data_AF-A0A6P0VPQ3-F1
#
_entry.id   AF-A0A6P0VPQ3-F1
#
_cell.length_a   1.000
_cell.length_b   1.000
_cell.length_c   1.000
_cell.angle_alpha   90.00
_cell.angle_beta   90.00
_cell.angle_gamma   90.00
#
_symmetry.space_group_name_H-M   'P 1'
#
loop_
_entity.id
_entity.type
_entity.pdbx_description
1 polymer ?
#
loop_
_entity_poly.entity_id
_entity_poly.type
_entity_poly.pdbx_seq_one_letter_code
_entity_poly.pdbx_strand_id
1 'polypeptide(L)'
;MEAFQDTSVAVQRLYDTYPFPPEPLLDEPPPGYNWRWNWLSAYSFCTGQKPHRQDVRILDAGCGTGVGTEYLVHLNPQASVVGIDLSPGALKVAKERCQRSGANRVEFHNLSLYDVGQVEGQFDLINCVGVLHHLPDPIRGIQSLATKLAPGGLMHIFVYAELGRWEIQLMQQAISLLQGDKRGDYRDGVKVGRQLFESLPENNRIVKRDKERWSLENHQDECFADMYVHPQEIDYNVETVFELIDASGLEFLGFSNPRYWNKERLLGKKPELMERAAKLNERQLYRLIELLDPELTHYEFFLTRPPLPQADWSDAQVLSAAIPELNPCMNGWPSQSLFDYDYQLIQLSEEEFDFLQGCEVNSTVAEEGEAKTVGEIVASVELDLDGVRSLLKKQLIMLTKNQ
;
A
#
# COMPACT_ATOMS: atom_id res chain seq x y z
N MET A 1 -12.55 -0.57 -28.21
CA MET A 1 -13.64 -0.50 -27.20
C MET A 1 -14.21 -1.88 -26.94
N GLU A 2 -14.60 -2.65 -27.97
CA GLU A 2 -15.14 -4.02 -27.82
C GLU A 2 -14.17 -4.99 -27.11
N ALA A 3 -12.90 -5.07 -27.54
CA ALA A 3 -11.90 -5.92 -26.89
C ALA A 3 -11.61 -5.54 -25.41
N PHE A 4 -11.64 -4.25 -25.07
CA PHE A 4 -11.50 -3.80 -23.67
C PHE A 4 -12.69 -4.26 -22.82
N GLN A 5 -13.90 -4.20 -23.39
CA GLN A 5 -15.12 -4.64 -22.73
C GLN A 5 -15.12 -6.15 -22.50
N ASP A 6 -14.64 -6.93 -23.48
CA ASP A 6 -14.48 -8.38 -23.33
C ASP A 6 -13.51 -8.74 -22.20
N THR A 7 -12.37 -8.04 -22.10
CA THR A 7 -11.42 -8.27 -21.01
C THR A 7 -12.00 -7.90 -19.64
N SER A 8 -12.68 -6.74 -19.51
CA SER A 8 -13.32 -6.38 -18.25
C SER A 8 -14.39 -7.39 -17.82
N VAL A 9 -15.15 -7.95 -18.77
CA VAL A 9 -16.11 -9.03 -18.49
C VAL A 9 -15.41 -10.31 -18.05
N ALA A 10 -14.26 -10.65 -18.64
CA ALA A 10 -13.48 -11.81 -18.20
C ALA A 10 -12.97 -11.63 -16.76
N VAL A 11 -12.37 -10.48 -16.44
CA VAL A 11 -11.91 -10.16 -15.07
C VAL A 11 -13.08 -10.22 -14.07
N GLN A 12 -14.22 -9.62 -14.41
CA GLN A 12 -15.43 -9.69 -13.58
C GLN A 12 -15.87 -11.15 -13.34
N ARG A 13 -15.88 -11.99 -14.37
CA ARG A 13 -16.25 -13.42 -14.25
C ARG A 13 -15.29 -14.20 -13.38
N LEU A 14 -13.99 -13.88 -13.39
CA LEU A 14 -13.02 -14.49 -12.48
C LEU A 14 -13.44 -14.21 -11.03
N TYR A 15 -13.61 -12.94 -10.66
CA TYR A 15 -13.94 -12.57 -9.28
C TYR A 15 -15.37 -12.93 -8.85
N ASP A 16 -16.31 -13.05 -9.79
CA ASP A 16 -17.62 -13.66 -9.51
C ASP A 16 -17.53 -15.18 -9.29
N THR A 17 -16.53 -15.84 -9.88
CA THR A 17 -16.28 -17.29 -9.70
C THR A 17 -15.49 -17.56 -8.41
N TYR A 18 -14.50 -16.73 -8.14
CA TYR A 18 -13.55 -16.79 -7.03
C TYR A 18 -13.44 -15.39 -6.39
N PRO A 19 -14.34 -15.02 -5.47
CA PRO A 19 -14.29 -13.72 -4.80
C PRO A 19 -12.98 -13.53 -4.04
N PHE A 20 -12.32 -12.40 -4.25
CA PHE A 20 -10.97 -12.14 -3.73
C PHE A 20 -10.87 -10.74 -3.08
N PRO A 21 -10.08 -10.56 -2.00
CA PRO A 21 -9.37 -11.60 -1.24
C PRO A 21 -10.30 -12.56 -0.46
N PRO A 22 -9.92 -13.83 -0.23
CA PRO A 22 -10.79 -14.85 0.38
C PRO A 22 -10.74 -14.86 1.91
N GLU A 23 -10.38 -13.73 2.53
CA GLU A 23 -10.28 -13.66 3.99
C GLU A 23 -11.62 -14.01 4.66
N PRO A 24 -11.63 -14.66 5.83
CA PRO A 24 -12.86 -14.99 6.52
C PRO A 24 -13.62 -13.73 6.95
N LEU A 25 -14.94 -13.85 7.03
CA LEU A 25 -15.81 -12.79 7.56
C LEU A 25 -15.81 -12.85 9.10
N LEU A 26 -15.48 -11.74 9.76
CA LEU A 26 -15.39 -11.62 11.21
C LEU A 26 -16.51 -10.75 11.77
N ASP A 27 -16.93 -11.00 13.01
CA ASP A 27 -17.90 -10.18 13.76
C ASP A 27 -17.20 -9.15 14.67
N GLU A 28 -15.93 -8.85 14.40
CA GLU A 28 -15.07 -7.94 15.13
C GLU A 28 -14.20 -7.13 14.16
N PRO A 29 -13.63 -5.98 14.57
CA PRO A 29 -12.67 -5.25 13.75
C PRO A 29 -11.52 -6.13 13.29
N PRO A 30 -10.97 -5.90 12.09
CA PRO A 30 -9.95 -6.77 11.54
C PRO A 30 -8.65 -6.66 12.35
N PRO A 31 -7.89 -7.75 12.53
CA PRO A 31 -6.69 -7.75 13.34
C PRO A 31 -5.55 -6.98 12.68
N GLY A 32 -4.70 -6.34 13.48
CA GLY A 32 -3.51 -5.64 12.99
C GLY A 32 -3.82 -4.30 12.30
N TYR A 33 -2.83 -3.79 11.57
CA TYR A 33 -2.96 -2.53 10.83
C TYR A 33 -2.04 -2.52 9.60
N ASN A 34 -2.41 -1.69 8.63
CA ASN A 34 -1.50 -1.24 7.57
C ASN A 34 -1.43 0.28 7.65
N TRP A 35 -0.27 0.83 7.96
CA TRP A 35 -0.11 2.28 8.17
C TRP A 35 -0.42 3.08 6.89
N ARG A 36 -0.30 2.46 5.71
CA ARG A 36 -0.64 3.07 4.41
C ARG A 36 -2.14 3.31 4.27
N TRP A 37 -2.95 2.60 5.05
CA TRP A 37 -4.41 2.70 5.09
C TRP A 37 -4.89 3.62 6.21
N ASN A 38 -3.99 4.16 7.04
CA ASN A 38 -4.31 5.19 8.01
C ASN A 38 -3.93 6.57 7.46
N TRP A 39 -4.89 7.49 7.37
CA TRP A 39 -4.70 8.82 6.82
C TRP A 39 -3.62 9.62 7.55
N LEU A 40 -3.59 9.58 8.88
CA LEU A 40 -2.60 10.31 9.67
C LEU A 40 -1.18 9.81 9.37
N SER A 41 -0.98 8.48 9.46
CA SER A 41 0.31 7.85 9.24
C SER A 41 0.78 7.98 7.79
N ALA A 42 -0.08 7.74 6.81
CA ALA A 42 0.26 7.87 5.39
C ALA A 42 0.60 9.33 5.01
N TYR A 43 -0.15 10.30 5.52
CA TYR A 43 0.14 11.72 5.31
C TYR A 43 1.45 12.13 5.99
N SER A 44 1.65 11.75 7.26
CA SER A 44 2.92 12.00 7.96
C SER A 44 4.12 11.36 7.26
N PHE A 45 3.97 10.16 6.71
CA PHE A 45 5.01 9.53 5.91
C PHE A 45 5.34 10.33 4.65
N CYS A 46 4.32 10.83 3.95
CA CYS A 46 4.46 11.56 2.69
C CYS A 46 4.91 13.02 2.85
N THR A 47 4.64 13.66 3.99
CA THR A 47 4.88 15.10 4.19
C THR A 47 5.78 15.43 5.37
N GLY A 48 6.09 14.45 6.23
CA GLY A 48 6.84 14.66 7.47
C GLY A 48 6.06 15.35 8.58
N GLN A 49 4.73 15.50 8.47
CA GLN A 49 3.90 16.19 9.47
C GLN A 49 2.50 15.58 9.56
N LYS A 50 1.84 15.73 10.71
CA LYS A 50 0.44 15.33 10.88
C LYS A 50 -0.48 16.20 10.00
N PRO A 51 -1.51 15.64 9.35
CA PRO A 51 -2.49 16.44 8.64
C PRO A 51 -3.37 17.24 9.62
N HIS A 52 -3.80 18.43 9.21
CA HIS A 52 -4.67 19.29 10.04
C HIS A 52 -6.08 18.75 10.24
N ARG A 53 -6.55 17.86 9.35
CA ARG A 53 -7.93 17.34 9.34
C ARG A 53 -7.96 15.82 9.29
N GLN A 54 -9.00 15.25 9.88
CA GLN A 54 -9.24 13.81 9.96
C GLN A 54 -10.61 13.40 9.41
N ASP A 55 -11.52 14.36 9.26
CA ASP A 55 -12.81 14.24 8.56
C ASP A 55 -12.58 14.22 7.05
N VAL A 56 -11.97 13.13 6.58
CA VAL A 56 -11.54 12.97 5.19
C VAL A 56 -12.46 12.05 4.39
N ARG A 57 -12.44 12.19 3.07
CA ARG A 57 -13.10 11.25 2.15
C ARG A 57 -12.08 10.30 1.56
N ILE A 58 -12.35 9.00 1.69
CA ILE A 58 -11.48 7.94 1.18
C ILE A 58 -12.21 7.17 0.07
N LEU A 59 -11.55 6.94 -1.06
CA LEU A 59 -12.01 6.03 -2.10
C LEU A 59 -11.17 4.74 -2.06
N ASP A 60 -11.82 3.60 -1.92
CA ASP A 60 -11.23 2.28 -2.17
C ASP A 60 -11.58 1.83 -3.59
N ALA A 61 -10.64 2.02 -4.52
CA ALA A 61 -10.84 1.82 -5.94
C ALA A 61 -10.48 0.39 -6.35
N GLY A 62 -11.50 -0.44 -6.62
CA GLY A 62 -11.37 -1.88 -6.81
C GLY A 62 -11.35 -2.61 -5.47
N CYS A 63 -12.40 -2.40 -4.67
CA CYS A 63 -12.45 -2.83 -3.27
C CYS A 63 -12.59 -4.35 -3.07
N GLY A 64 -12.87 -5.12 -4.12
CA GLY A 64 -13.01 -6.57 -4.06
C GLY A 64 -14.04 -7.02 -3.01
N THR A 65 -13.66 -8.01 -2.19
CA THR A 65 -14.47 -8.52 -1.07
C THR A 65 -14.42 -7.63 0.19
N GLY A 66 -13.90 -6.41 0.08
CA GLY A 66 -13.94 -5.38 1.11
C GLY A 66 -12.90 -5.52 2.23
N VAL A 67 -11.89 -6.39 2.07
CA VAL A 67 -10.84 -6.56 3.10
C VAL A 67 -10.14 -5.24 3.38
N GLY A 68 -9.60 -4.57 2.35
CA GLY A 68 -8.98 -3.25 2.52
C GLY A 68 -9.97 -2.20 3.00
N THR A 69 -11.21 -2.22 2.49
CA THR A 69 -12.28 -1.28 2.86
C THR A 69 -12.59 -1.31 4.36
N GLU A 70 -12.66 -2.50 4.94
CA GLU A 70 -12.93 -2.69 6.36
C GLU A 70 -11.84 -2.05 7.23
N TYR A 71 -10.56 -2.26 6.88
CA TYR A 71 -9.45 -1.58 7.56
C TYR A 71 -9.51 -0.06 7.37
N LEU A 72 -9.77 0.43 6.15
CA LEU A 72 -9.88 1.86 5.87
C LEU A 72 -10.93 2.53 6.77
N VAL A 73 -12.08 1.88 7.02
CA VAL A 73 -13.12 2.43 7.90
C VAL A 73 -12.70 2.42 9.37
N HIS A 74 -12.12 1.33 9.86
CA HIS A 74 -11.73 1.20 11.28
C HIS A 74 -10.52 2.05 11.65
N LEU A 75 -9.51 2.14 10.77
CA LEU A 75 -8.30 2.93 11.00
C LEU A 75 -8.54 4.44 10.89
N ASN A 76 -9.65 4.86 10.25
CA ASN A 76 -9.98 6.27 10.05
C ASN A 76 -11.38 6.58 10.60
N PRO A 77 -11.54 6.67 11.93
CA PRO A 77 -12.86 6.75 12.56
C PRO A 77 -13.66 8.00 12.18
N GLN A 78 -12.99 9.08 11.77
CA GLN A 78 -13.61 10.34 11.34
C GLN A 78 -13.85 10.39 9.81
N ALA A 79 -13.33 9.44 9.04
CA ALA A 79 -13.45 9.44 7.60
C ALA A 79 -14.78 8.83 7.13
N SER A 80 -15.22 9.27 5.95
CA SER A 80 -16.23 8.57 5.15
C SER A 80 -15.55 7.81 4.02
N VAL A 81 -15.91 6.54 3.83
CA VAL A 81 -15.30 5.67 2.81
C VAL A 81 -16.29 5.41 1.68
N VAL A 82 -15.79 5.36 0.44
CA VAL A 82 -16.52 4.89 -0.73
C VAL A 82 -15.75 3.72 -1.33
N GLY A 83 -16.37 2.56 -1.47
CA GLY A 83 -15.81 1.41 -2.17
C GLY A 83 -16.44 1.26 -3.56
N ILE A 84 -15.62 1.05 -4.59
CA ILE A 84 -16.11 0.72 -5.93
C ILE A 84 -15.49 -0.59 -6.41
N ASP A 85 -16.29 -1.43 -7.08
CA ASP A 85 -15.79 -2.63 -7.74
C ASP A 85 -16.69 -3.05 -8.92
N LEU A 86 -16.11 -3.72 -9.91
CA LEU A 86 -16.85 -4.21 -11.08
C LEU A 86 -17.63 -5.50 -10.78
N SER A 87 -17.18 -6.32 -9.82
CA SER A 87 -17.83 -7.59 -9.45
C SER A 87 -18.98 -7.37 -8.46
N PRO A 88 -20.24 -7.65 -8.86
CA PRO A 88 -21.36 -7.63 -7.93
C PRO A 88 -21.26 -8.74 -6.87
N GLY A 89 -20.61 -9.87 -7.20
CA GLY A 89 -20.35 -10.96 -6.26
C GLY A 89 -19.42 -10.53 -5.13
N ALA A 90 -18.28 -9.93 -5.47
CA ALA A 90 -17.32 -9.41 -4.50
C ALA A 90 -17.94 -8.30 -3.62
N LEU A 91 -18.70 -7.37 -4.22
CA LEU A 91 -19.38 -6.32 -3.46
C LEU A 91 -20.42 -6.83 -2.48
N LYS A 92 -21.08 -7.96 -2.77
CA LYS A 92 -21.98 -8.59 -1.81
C LYS A 92 -21.20 -9.03 -0.56
N VAL A 93 -20.03 -9.65 -0.74
CA VAL A 93 -19.14 -10.05 0.36
C VAL A 93 -18.59 -8.83 1.10
N ALA A 94 -18.19 -7.77 0.38
CA ALA A 94 -17.69 -6.52 0.97
C ALA A 94 -18.71 -5.86 1.91
N LYS A 95 -19.98 -5.80 1.48
CA LYS A 95 -21.08 -5.27 2.29
C LYS A 95 -21.30 -6.11 3.54
N GLU A 96 -21.29 -7.43 3.42
CA GLU A 96 -21.46 -8.34 4.56
C GLU A 96 -20.29 -8.21 5.54
N ARG A 97 -19.05 -8.16 5.05
CA ARG A 97 -17.84 -7.95 5.85
C ARG A 97 -17.93 -6.68 6.69
N CYS A 98 -18.16 -5.55 6.03
CA CYS A 98 -18.22 -4.27 6.71
C CYS A 98 -19.38 -4.19 7.71
N GLN A 99 -20.51 -4.83 7.40
CA GLN A 99 -21.63 -4.92 8.34
C GLN A 99 -21.27 -5.73 9.60
N ARG A 100 -20.61 -6.88 9.44
CA ARG A 100 -20.29 -7.79 10.54
C ARG A 100 -19.23 -7.23 11.49
N SER A 101 -18.20 -6.56 10.97
CA SER A 101 -17.18 -5.92 11.83
C SER A 101 -17.58 -4.54 12.37
N GLY A 102 -18.72 -3.99 11.96
CA GLY A 102 -19.18 -2.66 12.36
C GLY A 102 -18.58 -1.49 11.58
N ALA A 103 -17.90 -1.75 10.45
CA ALA A 103 -17.39 -0.77 9.50
C ALA A 103 -18.52 -0.12 8.66
N ASN A 104 -19.53 0.46 9.31
CA ASN A 104 -20.75 0.94 8.64
C ASN A 104 -20.63 2.29 7.91
N ARG A 105 -19.47 2.97 7.97
CA ARG A 105 -19.24 4.30 7.36
C ARG A 105 -18.73 4.18 5.91
N VAL A 106 -19.37 3.31 5.14
CA VAL A 106 -18.98 3.03 3.76
C VAL A 106 -20.18 3.02 2.81
N GLU A 107 -20.02 3.66 1.67
CA GLU A 107 -20.91 3.54 0.51
C GLU A 107 -20.27 2.64 -0.54
N PHE A 108 -21.04 1.71 -1.13
CA PHE A 108 -20.54 0.79 -2.15
C PHE A 108 -21.24 1.00 -3.50
N HIS A 109 -20.46 1.13 -4.57
CA HIS A 109 -20.97 1.20 -5.93
C HIS A 109 -20.43 0.07 -6.81
N ASN A 110 -21.31 -0.56 -7.59
CA ASN A 110 -20.89 -1.47 -8.64
C ASN A 110 -20.51 -0.66 -9.88
N LEU A 111 -19.23 -0.32 -9.99
CA LEU A 111 -18.69 0.58 -11.02
C LEU A 111 -17.30 0.12 -11.46
N SER A 112 -17.02 0.28 -12.75
CA SER A 112 -15.65 0.24 -13.25
C SER A 112 -14.88 1.49 -12.80
N LEU A 113 -13.56 1.37 -12.62
CA LEU A 113 -12.69 2.53 -12.38
C LEU A 113 -12.77 3.56 -13.51
N TYR A 114 -13.04 3.12 -14.75
CA TYR A 114 -13.26 4.04 -15.89
C TYR A 114 -14.49 4.94 -15.73
N ASP A 115 -15.41 4.54 -14.86
CA ASP A 115 -16.69 5.19 -14.62
C ASP A 115 -16.75 5.87 -13.25
N VAL A 116 -15.61 6.00 -12.56
CA VAL A 116 -15.49 6.65 -11.23
C VAL A 116 -15.97 8.11 -11.23
N GLY A 117 -16.05 8.74 -12.41
CA GLY A 117 -16.66 10.06 -12.59
C GLY A 117 -18.12 10.14 -12.15
N GLN A 118 -18.83 9.01 -12.05
CA GLN A 118 -20.21 8.93 -11.55
C GLN A 118 -20.32 9.12 -10.03
N VAL A 119 -19.24 8.86 -9.28
CA VAL A 119 -19.21 9.08 -7.83
C VAL A 119 -19.01 10.57 -7.57
N GLU A 120 -19.76 11.20 -6.66
CA GLU A 120 -19.68 12.64 -6.46
C GLU A 120 -18.44 13.10 -5.65
N GLY A 121 -17.96 14.30 -5.96
CA GLY A 121 -16.89 15.00 -5.22
C GLY A 121 -15.47 14.49 -5.50
N GLN A 122 -14.54 14.85 -4.61
CA GLN A 122 -13.15 14.40 -4.64
C GLN A 122 -12.81 13.68 -3.33
N PHE A 123 -11.65 13.01 -3.33
CA PHE A 123 -11.16 12.19 -2.23
C PHE A 123 -9.79 12.65 -1.78
N ASP A 124 -9.57 12.62 -0.47
CA ASP A 124 -8.31 13.03 0.14
C ASP A 124 -7.31 11.88 0.16
N LEU A 125 -7.82 10.65 0.23
CA LEU A 125 -7.08 9.42 0.03
C LEU A 125 -7.78 8.57 -1.02
N ILE A 126 -7.06 8.17 -2.07
CA ILE A 126 -7.50 7.12 -2.98
C ILE A 126 -6.60 5.91 -2.73
N ASN A 127 -7.16 4.82 -2.24
CA ASN A 127 -6.50 3.53 -2.10
C ASN A 127 -6.84 2.68 -3.33
N CYS A 128 -5.83 2.29 -4.11
CA CYS A 128 -5.97 1.49 -5.33
C CYS A 128 -4.94 0.36 -5.32
N VAL A 129 -5.23 -0.67 -4.52
CA VAL A 129 -4.28 -1.73 -4.19
C VAL A 129 -4.66 -3.03 -4.87
N GLY A 130 -3.78 -3.59 -5.72
CA GLY A 130 -4.07 -4.88 -6.36
C GLY A 130 -4.96 -4.80 -7.60
N VAL A 131 -5.05 -3.61 -8.24
CA VAL A 131 -6.13 -3.34 -9.22
C VAL A 131 -5.60 -2.93 -10.58
N LEU A 132 -4.71 -1.94 -10.66
CA LEU A 132 -4.38 -1.30 -11.96
C LEU A 132 -3.84 -2.28 -13.02
N HIS A 133 -3.06 -3.29 -12.63
CA HIS A 133 -2.51 -4.31 -13.51
C HIS A 133 -3.54 -5.27 -14.10
N HIS A 134 -4.75 -5.34 -13.52
CA HIS A 134 -5.84 -6.15 -14.01
C HIS A 134 -6.78 -5.40 -14.97
N LEU A 135 -6.56 -4.08 -15.16
CA LEU A 135 -7.29 -3.34 -16.18
C LEU A 135 -6.74 -3.65 -17.57
N PRO A 136 -7.60 -3.64 -18.59
CA PRO A 136 -7.13 -3.78 -19.96
C PRO A 136 -6.53 -2.46 -20.51
N ASP A 137 -6.82 -1.31 -19.89
CA ASP A 137 -6.20 0.00 -20.14
C ASP A 137 -5.86 0.67 -18.78
N PRO A 138 -4.72 0.32 -18.16
CA PRO A 138 -4.33 0.86 -16.86
C PRO A 138 -4.09 2.36 -16.87
N ILE A 139 -3.66 2.92 -18.01
CA ILE A 139 -3.39 4.35 -18.20
C ILE A 139 -4.70 5.14 -18.09
N ARG A 140 -5.75 4.71 -18.79
CA ARG A 140 -7.08 5.31 -18.63
C ARG A 140 -7.60 5.14 -17.20
N GLY A 141 -7.32 4.01 -16.57
CA GLY A 141 -7.70 3.72 -15.18
C GLY A 141 -7.12 4.74 -14.20
N ILE A 142 -5.79 4.90 -14.19
CA ILE A 142 -5.11 5.83 -13.30
C ILE A 142 -5.47 7.29 -13.61
N GLN A 143 -5.67 7.66 -14.88
CA GLN A 143 -6.15 9.00 -15.25
C GLN A 143 -7.55 9.28 -14.70
N SER A 144 -8.45 8.30 -14.78
CA SER A 144 -9.81 8.43 -14.25
C SER A 144 -9.77 8.66 -12.73
N LEU A 145 -8.97 7.87 -12.00
CA LEU A 145 -8.76 8.06 -10.56
C LEU A 145 -8.09 9.41 -10.24
N ALA A 146 -7.09 9.81 -11.03
CA ALA A 146 -6.37 11.05 -10.82
C ALA A 146 -7.31 12.25 -10.85
N THR A 147 -8.38 12.25 -11.67
CA THR A 147 -9.39 13.33 -11.71
C THR A 147 -10.14 13.50 -10.38
N LYS A 148 -10.25 12.44 -9.59
CA LYS A 148 -11.01 12.38 -8.33
C LYS A 148 -10.17 12.69 -7.10
N LEU A 149 -8.85 12.75 -7.22
CA LEU A 149 -7.98 13.09 -6.10
C LEU A 149 -8.12 14.58 -5.75
N ALA A 150 -8.36 14.92 -4.49
CA ALA A 150 -8.39 16.32 -4.05
C ALA A 150 -6.98 16.96 -4.16
N PRO A 151 -6.87 18.29 -4.35
CA PRO A 151 -5.60 18.99 -4.14
C PRO A 151 -5.05 18.71 -2.73
N GLY A 152 -3.77 18.36 -2.63
CA GLY A 152 -3.13 17.89 -1.39
C GLY A 152 -3.54 16.48 -0.95
N GLY A 153 -4.33 15.76 -1.75
CA GLY A 153 -4.69 14.38 -1.49
C GLY A 153 -3.57 13.39 -1.85
N LEU A 154 -3.67 12.18 -1.32
CA LEU A 154 -2.75 11.07 -1.57
C LEU A 154 -3.44 9.97 -2.36
N MET A 155 -2.74 9.39 -3.33
CA MET A 155 -3.15 8.17 -4.00
C MET A 155 -2.15 7.07 -3.71
N HIS A 156 -2.59 6.05 -2.98
CA HIS A 156 -1.83 4.86 -2.66
C HIS A 156 -2.07 3.79 -3.72
N ILE A 157 -1.01 3.30 -4.35
CA ILE A 157 -1.08 2.35 -5.46
C ILE A 157 -0.23 1.13 -5.15
N PHE A 158 -0.76 -0.05 -5.46
CA PHE A 158 -0.01 -1.31 -5.53
C PHE A 158 -0.19 -1.93 -6.93
N VAL A 159 0.92 -2.29 -7.59
CA VAL A 159 0.93 -3.04 -8.87
C VAL A 159 2.02 -4.10 -8.90
N TYR A 160 1.80 -5.17 -9.64
CA TYR A 160 2.75 -6.28 -9.72
C TYR A 160 4.06 -5.93 -10.44
N ALA A 161 5.15 -6.52 -9.96
CA ALA A 161 6.49 -6.34 -10.50
C ALA A 161 6.94 -7.58 -11.29
N GLU A 162 7.38 -7.33 -12.53
CA GLU A 162 7.77 -8.31 -13.55
C GLU A 162 8.87 -9.24 -13.04
N LEU A 163 9.95 -8.68 -12.49
CA LEU A 163 11.14 -9.46 -12.16
C LEU A 163 10.94 -10.40 -10.97
N GLY A 164 10.18 -9.99 -9.95
CA GLY A 164 9.92 -10.83 -8.77
C GLY A 164 8.79 -11.83 -8.95
N ARG A 165 8.05 -11.75 -10.06
CA ARG A 165 6.90 -12.61 -10.39
C ARG A 165 7.07 -13.39 -11.69
N TRP A 166 8.27 -13.43 -12.29
CA TRP A 166 8.48 -14.07 -13.58
C TRP A 166 8.07 -15.56 -13.60
N GLU A 167 8.20 -16.30 -12.49
CA GLU A 167 7.71 -17.69 -12.41
C GLU A 167 6.18 -17.79 -12.54
N ILE A 168 5.46 -16.80 -12.03
CA ILE A 168 4.00 -16.71 -12.10
C ILE A 168 3.58 -16.53 -13.55
N GLN A 169 4.17 -15.59 -14.28
CA GLN A 169 3.91 -15.40 -15.72
C GLN A 169 4.12 -16.69 -16.53
N LEU A 170 5.21 -17.42 -16.27
CA LEU A 170 5.49 -18.67 -16.97
C LEU A 170 4.43 -19.73 -16.69
N MET A 171 3.99 -19.84 -15.43
CA MET A 171 2.94 -20.78 -15.05
C MET A 171 1.57 -20.40 -15.61
N GLN A 172 1.20 -19.12 -15.59
CA GLN A 172 -0.01 -18.60 -16.25
C GLN A 172 -0.04 -18.97 -17.74
N GLN A 173 1.08 -18.78 -18.45
CA GLN A 173 1.20 -19.16 -19.88
C GLN A 173 1.08 -20.68 -20.07
N ALA A 174 1.73 -21.48 -19.22
CA ALA A 174 1.65 -22.94 -19.29
C ALA A 174 0.21 -23.45 -19.06
N ILE A 175 -0.49 -22.91 -18.06
CA ILE A 175 -1.90 -23.22 -17.79
C ILE A 175 -2.75 -22.84 -19.00
N SER A 176 -2.60 -21.62 -19.53
CA SER A 176 -3.37 -21.17 -20.69
C SER A 176 -3.16 -22.05 -21.93
N LEU A 177 -1.95 -22.57 -22.15
CA LEU A 177 -1.66 -23.49 -23.26
C LEU A 177 -2.36 -24.85 -23.06
N LEU A 178 -2.41 -25.33 -21.82
CA LEU A 178 -2.99 -26.63 -21.47
C LEU A 178 -4.51 -26.62 -21.35
N GLN A 179 -5.11 -25.47 -21.07
CA GLN A 179 -6.57 -25.30 -21.13
C GLN A 179 -7.12 -25.46 -22.55
N GLY A 180 -6.35 -25.06 -23.58
CA GLY A 180 -6.77 -25.14 -24.97
C GLY A 180 -8.14 -24.50 -25.21
N ASP A 181 -9.10 -25.29 -25.72
CA ASP A 181 -10.47 -24.85 -26.01
C ASP A 181 -11.29 -24.46 -24.76
N LYS A 182 -10.80 -24.78 -23.54
CA LYS A 182 -11.42 -24.40 -22.27
C LYS A 182 -10.89 -23.09 -21.67
N ARG A 183 -10.04 -22.36 -22.39
CA ARG A 183 -9.51 -21.08 -21.92
C ARG A 183 -10.67 -20.14 -21.51
N GLY A 184 -10.60 -19.60 -20.29
CA GLY A 184 -11.66 -18.80 -19.68
C GLY A 184 -12.59 -19.58 -18.75
N ASP A 185 -12.49 -20.91 -18.68
CA ASP A 185 -13.03 -21.68 -17.56
C ASP A 185 -12.03 -21.66 -16.39
N TYR A 186 -12.26 -20.75 -15.44
CA TYR A 186 -11.35 -20.55 -14.31
C TYR A 186 -11.24 -21.78 -13.40
N ARG A 187 -12.30 -22.59 -13.27
CA ARG A 187 -12.27 -23.81 -12.45
C ARG A 187 -11.40 -24.89 -13.11
N ASP A 188 -11.49 -25.01 -14.43
CA ASP A 188 -10.59 -25.88 -15.19
C ASP A 188 -9.14 -25.38 -15.08
N GLY A 189 -8.92 -24.06 -15.16
CA GLY A 189 -7.60 -23.45 -15.03
C GLY A 189 -6.93 -23.74 -13.68
N VAL A 190 -7.65 -23.58 -12.57
CA VAL A 190 -7.16 -23.96 -11.22
C VAL A 190 -6.81 -25.45 -11.20
N LYS A 191 -7.70 -26.32 -11.69
CA LYS A 191 -7.46 -27.76 -11.74
C LYS A 191 -6.20 -28.12 -12.54
N VAL A 192 -6.03 -27.54 -13.73
CA VAL A 192 -4.85 -27.76 -14.58
C VAL A 192 -3.59 -27.27 -13.88
N GLY A 193 -3.62 -26.07 -13.30
CA GLY A 193 -2.49 -25.50 -12.58
C GLY A 193 -2.05 -26.35 -11.39
N ARG A 194 -2.99 -26.84 -10.58
CA ARG A 194 -2.68 -27.77 -9.46
C ARG A 194 -2.02 -29.05 -9.96
N GLN A 195 -2.55 -29.66 -11.01
CA GLN A 195 -1.98 -30.87 -11.61
C GLN A 195 -0.57 -30.62 -12.18
N LEU A 196 -0.30 -29.44 -12.72
CA LEU A 196 1.04 -29.04 -13.16
C LEU A 196 2.03 -28.99 -12.00
N PHE A 197 1.71 -28.27 -10.92
CA PHE A 197 2.58 -28.16 -9.75
C PHE A 197 2.85 -29.52 -9.11
N GLU A 198 1.85 -30.42 -9.06
CA GLU A 198 2.00 -31.80 -8.58
C GLU A 198 2.89 -32.66 -9.49
N SER A 199 2.83 -32.43 -10.80
CA SER A 199 3.52 -33.26 -11.80
C SER A 199 4.97 -32.85 -12.05
N LEU A 200 5.33 -31.60 -11.78
CA LEU A 200 6.67 -31.09 -12.04
C LEU A 200 7.71 -31.68 -11.06
N PRO A 201 8.95 -31.98 -11.51
CA PRO A 201 10.00 -32.47 -10.64
C PRO A 201 10.29 -31.54 -9.46
N GLU A 202 10.62 -32.08 -8.28
CA GLU A 202 10.90 -31.26 -7.08
C GLU A 202 12.06 -30.26 -7.26
N ASN A 203 13.00 -30.55 -8.17
CA ASN A 203 14.11 -29.66 -8.48
C ASN A 203 13.79 -28.60 -9.54
N ASN A 204 12.57 -28.60 -10.10
CA ASN A 204 12.10 -27.58 -11.02
C ASN A 204 12.13 -26.19 -10.36
N ARG A 205 12.63 -25.18 -11.09
CA ARG A 205 12.83 -23.83 -10.56
C ARG A 205 11.53 -23.14 -10.15
N ILE A 206 10.45 -23.34 -10.92
CA ILE A 206 9.13 -22.78 -10.61
C ILE A 206 8.58 -23.40 -9.32
N VAL A 207 8.63 -24.73 -9.21
CA VAL A 207 8.16 -25.46 -8.02
C VAL A 207 8.95 -25.05 -6.76
N LYS A 208 10.27 -24.91 -6.86
CA LYS A 208 11.10 -24.44 -5.73
C LYS A 208 10.69 -23.06 -5.26
N ARG A 209 10.52 -22.11 -6.19
CA ARG A 209 10.16 -20.74 -5.85
C ARG A 209 8.75 -20.61 -5.30
N ASP A 210 7.78 -21.35 -5.85
CA ASP A 210 6.44 -21.45 -5.26
C ASP A 210 6.49 -21.98 -3.82
N LYS A 211 7.25 -23.04 -3.56
CA LYS A 211 7.42 -23.57 -2.19
C LYS A 211 8.08 -22.58 -1.24
N GLU A 212 9.14 -21.90 -1.67
CA GLU A 212 9.90 -20.94 -0.86
C GLU A 212 9.11 -19.67 -0.55
N ARG A 213 8.28 -19.21 -1.49
CA ARG A 213 7.73 -17.86 -1.46
C ARG A 213 6.21 -17.79 -1.32
N TRP A 214 5.51 -18.70 -1.98
CA TRP A 214 4.06 -18.60 -2.19
C TRP A 214 3.27 -19.70 -1.50
N SER A 215 3.96 -20.67 -0.88
CA SER A 215 3.33 -21.86 -0.32
C SER A 215 2.19 -21.55 0.64
N LEU A 216 2.35 -20.55 1.52
CA LEU A 216 1.32 -20.14 2.48
C LEU A 216 0.14 -19.41 1.84
N GLU A 217 0.38 -18.62 0.79
CA GLU A 217 -0.63 -17.79 0.14
C GLU A 217 -1.47 -18.60 -0.85
N ASN A 218 -0.87 -19.59 -1.50
CA ASN A 218 -1.42 -20.27 -2.66
C ASN A 218 -2.26 -21.51 -2.33
N HIS A 219 -2.68 -21.70 -1.08
CA HIS A 219 -3.45 -22.88 -0.66
C HIS A 219 -4.92 -22.85 -1.08
N GLN A 220 -5.55 -21.68 -1.05
CA GLN A 220 -6.96 -21.50 -1.42
C GLN A 220 -7.11 -21.41 -2.94
N ASP A 221 -8.23 -21.88 -3.48
CA ASP A 221 -8.48 -21.85 -4.92
C ASP A 221 -8.63 -20.41 -5.42
N GLU A 222 -9.17 -19.52 -4.59
CA GLU A 222 -9.31 -18.09 -4.86
C GLU A 222 -7.94 -17.43 -5.04
N CYS A 223 -7.00 -17.69 -4.12
CA CYS A 223 -5.63 -17.20 -4.24
C CYS A 223 -4.91 -17.78 -5.46
N PHE A 224 -5.10 -19.07 -5.73
CA PHE A 224 -4.50 -19.70 -6.91
C PHE A 224 -5.07 -19.14 -8.21
N ALA A 225 -6.38 -18.91 -8.26
CA ALA A 225 -7.05 -18.34 -9.41
C ALA A 225 -6.57 -16.91 -9.69
N ASP A 226 -6.52 -16.07 -8.65
CA ASP A 226 -5.99 -14.70 -8.72
C ASP A 226 -4.52 -14.67 -9.17
N MET A 227 -3.68 -15.58 -8.66
CA MET A 227 -2.26 -15.60 -9.00
C MET A 227 -1.96 -16.22 -10.38
N TYR A 228 -2.55 -17.36 -10.72
CA TYR A 228 -2.10 -18.19 -11.86
C TYR A 228 -3.12 -18.33 -12.99
N VAL A 229 -4.36 -17.91 -12.80
CA VAL A 229 -5.46 -18.09 -13.77
C VAL A 229 -6.11 -16.75 -14.15
N HIS A 230 -5.50 -15.64 -13.75
CA HIS A 230 -6.04 -14.32 -14.03
C HIS A 230 -6.07 -14.04 -15.54
N PRO A 231 -7.19 -13.57 -16.12
CA PRO A 231 -7.32 -13.39 -17.57
C PRO A 231 -6.60 -12.16 -18.12
N GLN A 232 -6.20 -11.24 -17.25
CA GLN A 232 -5.55 -9.96 -17.59
C GLN A 232 -4.56 -9.54 -16.51
N GLU A 233 -3.27 -9.61 -16.79
CA GLU A 233 -2.23 -9.14 -15.87
C GLU A 233 -1.19 -8.35 -16.66
N ILE A 234 -0.84 -7.18 -16.16
CA ILE A 234 0.25 -6.36 -16.66
C ILE A 234 1.26 -6.25 -15.52
N ASP A 235 2.41 -6.91 -15.71
CA ASP A 235 3.51 -6.76 -14.78
C ASP A 235 4.39 -5.58 -15.19
N TYR A 236 4.82 -4.82 -14.19
CA TYR A 236 5.61 -3.62 -14.39
C TYR A 236 7.08 -3.88 -14.07
N ASN A 237 7.95 -3.11 -14.71
CA ASN A 237 9.30 -2.85 -14.21
C ASN A 237 9.41 -1.36 -13.89
N VAL A 238 10.58 -0.89 -13.41
CA VAL A 238 10.73 0.52 -13.04
C VAL A 238 10.42 1.46 -14.21
N GLU A 239 10.76 1.11 -15.45
CA GLU A 239 10.51 1.99 -16.59
C GLU A 239 9.01 2.14 -16.86
N THR A 240 8.30 1.02 -16.97
CA THR A 240 6.86 0.99 -17.28
C THR A 240 5.98 1.46 -16.11
N VAL A 241 6.37 1.27 -14.85
CA VAL A 241 5.63 1.85 -13.72
C VAL A 241 5.75 3.37 -13.72
N PHE A 242 6.90 3.93 -14.11
CA PHE A 242 7.04 5.38 -14.25
C PHE A 242 6.26 5.93 -15.44
N GLU A 243 6.06 5.17 -16.52
CA GLU A 243 5.12 5.55 -17.59
C GLU A 243 3.68 5.64 -17.07
N LEU A 244 3.25 4.69 -16.23
CA LEU A 244 1.94 4.73 -15.57
C LEU A 244 1.80 5.95 -14.64
N ILE A 245 2.83 6.21 -13.83
CA ILE A 245 2.90 7.37 -12.93
C ILE A 245 2.81 8.68 -13.72
N ASP A 246 3.62 8.84 -14.77
CA ASP A 246 3.65 10.05 -15.57
C ASP A 246 2.31 10.30 -16.26
N ALA A 247 1.67 9.23 -16.76
CA ALA A 247 0.38 9.33 -17.42
C ALA A 247 -0.77 9.76 -16.49
N SER A 248 -0.62 9.58 -15.17
CA SER A 248 -1.58 10.07 -14.17
C SER A 248 -1.62 11.59 -14.09
N GLY A 249 -0.52 12.27 -14.44
CA GLY A 249 -0.34 13.71 -14.23
C GLY A 249 -0.20 14.12 -12.75
N LEU A 250 -0.03 13.16 -11.85
CA LEU A 250 0.21 13.37 -10.42
C LEU A 250 1.72 13.39 -10.11
N GLU A 251 2.07 13.99 -8.98
CA GLU A 251 3.46 14.01 -8.49
C GLU A 251 3.76 12.73 -7.72
N PHE A 252 4.93 12.12 -8.00
CA PHE A 252 5.42 10.94 -7.29
C PHE A 252 6.05 11.32 -5.95
N LEU A 253 5.55 10.74 -4.86
CA LEU A 253 6.03 11.02 -3.50
C LEU A 253 7.07 10.00 -3.00
N GLY A 254 7.22 8.88 -3.70
CA GLY A 254 8.13 7.81 -3.31
C GLY A 254 7.42 6.46 -3.12
N PHE A 255 8.24 5.42 -3.08
CA PHE A 255 7.81 4.08 -2.71
C PHE A 255 7.58 3.96 -1.20
N SER A 256 6.63 3.11 -0.80
CA SER A 256 6.26 2.87 0.61
C SER A 256 7.35 2.12 1.40
N ASN A 257 8.34 1.54 0.72
CA ASN A 257 9.43 0.75 1.29
C ASN A 257 10.83 1.36 0.98
N PRO A 258 11.12 2.60 1.40
CA PRO A 258 12.30 3.36 0.99
C PRO A 258 13.64 2.67 1.30
N ARG A 259 13.69 1.77 2.30
CA ARG A 259 14.88 0.97 2.61
C ARG A 259 15.29 0.02 1.49
N TYR A 260 14.34 -0.55 0.77
CA TYR A 260 14.63 -1.45 -0.36
C TYR A 260 15.40 -0.70 -1.46
N TRP A 261 15.02 0.57 -1.69
CA TRP A 261 15.61 1.50 -2.65
C TRP A 261 16.88 2.21 -2.19
N ASN A 262 17.43 1.81 -1.03
CA ASN A 262 18.72 2.32 -0.57
C ASN A 262 19.86 1.61 -1.33
N LYS A 263 20.62 2.38 -2.11
CA LYS A 263 21.73 1.88 -2.94
C LYS A 263 22.92 1.38 -2.12
N GLU A 264 23.14 1.92 -0.92
CA GLU A 264 24.24 1.54 -0.04
C GLU A 264 24.14 0.06 0.37
N ARG A 265 22.91 -0.49 0.46
CA ARG A 265 22.65 -1.91 0.72
C ARG A 265 23.34 -2.85 -0.29
N LEU A 266 23.34 -2.46 -1.57
CA LEU A 266 23.83 -3.29 -2.67
C LEU A 266 25.26 -2.91 -3.08
N LEU A 267 25.57 -1.61 -3.10
CA LEU A 267 26.80 -1.06 -3.67
C LEU A 267 27.80 -0.55 -2.62
N GLY A 268 27.38 -0.36 -1.37
CA GLY A 268 28.15 0.33 -0.32
C GLY A 268 29.49 -0.31 0.03
N LYS A 269 29.68 -1.60 -0.29
CA LYS A 269 30.96 -2.31 -0.10
C LYS A 269 32.07 -1.82 -1.05
N LYS A 270 31.75 -1.10 -2.11
CA LYS A 270 32.69 -0.66 -3.16
C LYS A 270 32.52 0.83 -3.47
N PRO A 271 33.40 1.70 -2.94
CA PRO A 271 33.31 3.16 -3.15
C PRO A 271 33.23 3.58 -4.62
N GLU A 272 33.97 2.93 -5.52
CA GLU A 272 33.94 3.25 -6.96
C GLU A 272 32.53 3.04 -7.57
N LEU A 273 31.81 1.99 -7.15
CA LEU A 273 30.44 1.77 -7.63
C LEU A 273 29.48 2.83 -7.06
N MET A 274 29.68 3.25 -5.81
CA MET A 274 28.92 4.34 -5.20
C MET A 274 29.12 5.67 -5.93
N GLU A 275 30.35 6.00 -6.31
CA GLU A 275 30.66 7.20 -7.10
C GLU A 275 30.01 7.17 -8.49
N ARG A 276 29.92 6.00 -9.12
CA ARG A 276 29.19 5.82 -10.39
C ARG A 276 27.68 5.96 -10.20
N ALA A 277 27.12 5.32 -9.17
CA ALA A 277 25.70 5.40 -8.85
C ALA A 277 25.25 6.81 -8.46
N ALA A 278 26.14 7.62 -7.85
CA ALA A 278 25.86 9.02 -7.52
C ALA A 278 25.63 9.92 -8.76
N LYS A 279 25.99 9.45 -9.97
CA LYS A 279 25.76 10.18 -11.24
C LYS A 279 24.42 9.85 -11.89
N LEU A 280 23.71 8.83 -11.38
CA LEU A 280 22.42 8.42 -11.91
C LEU A 280 21.33 9.36 -11.40
N ASN A 281 20.34 9.63 -12.25
CA ASN A 281 19.10 10.23 -11.76
C ASN A 281 18.30 9.22 -10.93
N GLU A 282 17.26 9.69 -10.26
CA GLU A 282 16.47 8.86 -9.33
C GLU A 282 15.86 7.62 -10.02
N ARG A 283 15.24 7.78 -11.19
CA ARG A 283 14.65 6.64 -11.94
C ARG A 283 15.68 5.61 -12.39
N GLN A 284 16.84 6.08 -12.84
CA GLN A 284 17.97 5.21 -13.19
C GLN A 284 18.49 4.46 -11.95
N LEU A 285 18.48 5.11 -10.79
CA LEU A 285 18.89 4.48 -9.55
C LEU A 285 17.89 3.39 -9.12
N TYR A 286 16.58 3.68 -9.19
CA TYR A 286 15.56 2.66 -8.96
C TYR A 286 15.70 1.49 -9.92
N ARG A 287 15.89 1.74 -11.21
CA ARG A 287 16.08 0.68 -12.21
C ARG A 287 17.33 -0.14 -11.92
N LEU A 288 18.44 0.50 -11.53
CA LEU A 288 19.66 -0.21 -11.15
C LEU A 288 19.42 -1.13 -9.93
N ILE A 289 18.72 -0.64 -8.92
CA ILE A 289 18.42 -1.41 -7.70
C ILE A 289 17.53 -2.61 -8.04
N GLU A 290 16.47 -2.39 -8.80
CA GLU A 290 15.55 -3.45 -9.26
C GLU A 290 16.31 -4.56 -10.02
N LEU A 291 17.24 -4.19 -10.91
CA LEU A 291 18.06 -5.15 -11.67
C LEU A 291 19.04 -5.95 -10.79
N LEU A 292 19.55 -5.34 -9.71
CA LEU A 292 20.51 -5.96 -8.81
C LEU A 292 19.85 -6.77 -7.69
N ASP A 293 18.57 -6.52 -7.41
CA ASP A 293 17.77 -7.23 -6.42
C ASP A 293 16.35 -7.50 -6.94
N PRO A 294 16.17 -8.47 -7.86
CA PRO A 294 14.90 -8.72 -8.53
C PRO A 294 13.85 -9.43 -7.65
N GLU A 295 13.98 -9.38 -6.32
CA GLU A 295 13.06 -10.07 -5.42
C GLU A 295 11.75 -9.28 -5.20
N LEU A 296 11.65 -8.01 -5.58
CA LEU A 296 10.42 -7.23 -5.39
C LEU A 296 9.25 -7.80 -6.22
N THR A 297 8.12 -8.14 -5.58
CA THR A 297 6.93 -8.68 -6.27
C THR A 297 5.90 -7.65 -6.67
N HIS A 298 6.00 -6.46 -6.13
CA HIS A 298 5.06 -5.40 -6.40
C HIS A 298 5.73 -4.05 -6.13
N TYR A 299 5.31 -3.04 -6.88
CA TYR A 299 5.55 -1.65 -6.56
C TYR A 299 4.40 -1.16 -5.70
N GLU A 300 4.75 -0.50 -4.61
CA GLU A 300 3.78 0.18 -3.77
C GLU A 300 4.29 1.59 -3.46
N PHE A 301 3.48 2.60 -3.76
CA PHE A 301 3.92 3.99 -3.76
C PHE A 301 2.77 4.96 -3.57
N PHE A 302 3.13 6.21 -3.29
CA PHE A 302 2.19 7.32 -3.15
C PHE A 302 2.36 8.34 -4.27
N LEU A 303 1.22 8.84 -4.76
CA LEU A 303 1.13 10.01 -5.64
C LEU A 303 0.35 11.12 -4.96
N THR A 304 0.52 12.36 -5.40
CA THR A 304 -0.30 13.49 -4.94
C THR A 304 -0.73 14.40 -6.08
N ARG A 305 -1.83 15.11 -5.87
CA ARG A 305 -2.20 16.28 -6.67
C ARG A 305 -1.71 17.53 -5.94
N PRO A 306 -0.70 18.26 -6.46
CA PRO A 306 -0.22 19.48 -5.82
C PRO A 306 -1.33 20.53 -5.62
N PRO A 307 -1.21 21.41 -4.61
CA PRO A 307 -0.08 21.52 -3.68
C PRO A 307 -0.15 20.52 -2.52
N LEU A 308 1.00 19.93 -2.16
CA LEU A 308 1.17 19.15 -0.92
C LEU A 308 2.40 19.68 -0.16
N PRO A 309 2.21 20.56 0.84
CA PRO A 309 3.32 21.15 1.58
C PRO A 309 4.13 20.11 2.37
N GLN A 310 5.43 20.09 2.11
CA GLN A 310 6.41 19.29 2.85
C GLN A 310 6.84 20.02 4.12
N ALA A 311 6.97 19.28 5.23
CA ALA A 311 7.50 19.81 6.46
C ALA A 311 9.04 19.80 6.45
N ASP A 312 9.63 20.87 6.97
CA ASP A 312 11.06 20.97 7.23
C ASP A 312 11.27 21.17 8.73
N TRP A 313 11.94 20.21 9.34
CA TRP A 313 12.27 20.17 10.77
C TRP A 313 13.79 20.30 11.01
N SER A 314 14.53 20.81 10.03
CA SER A 314 15.97 21.07 10.15
C SER A 314 16.26 22.22 11.13
N ASP A 315 15.39 23.23 11.18
CA ASP A 315 15.51 24.32 12.14
C ASP A 315 15.16 23.87 13.57
N ALA A 316 16.09 24.08 14.50
CA ALA A 316 15.96 23.64 15.89
C ALA A 316 14.86 24.38 16.67
N GLN A 317 14.61 25.65 16.36
CA GLN A 317 13.54 26.43 17.01
C GLN A 317 12.18 25.95 16.53
N VAL A 318 12.03 25.72 15.23
CA VAL A 318 10.79 25.18 14.64
C VAL A 318 10.50 23.78 15.19
N LEU A 319 11.50 22.89 15.25
CA LEU A 319 11.32 21.56 15.81
C LEU A 319 10.99 21.61 17.30
N SER A 320 11.70 22.43 18.09
CA SER A 320 11.47 22.59 19.52
C SER A 320 10.05 23.09 19.84
N ALA A 321 9.50 23.97 19.00
CA ALA A 321 8.15 24.51 19.16
C ALA A 321 7.03 23.56 18.68
N ALA A 322 7.35 22.50 17.94
CA ALA A 322 6.35 21.58 17.39
C ALA A 322 5.65 20.77 18.48
N ILE A 323 4.44 20.29 18.19
CA ILE A 323 3.70 19.36 19.05
C ILE A 323 3.94 17.93 18.54
N PRO A 324 4.60 17.05 19.33
CA PRO A 324 4.76 15.66 18.98
C PRO A 324 3.60 14.81 19.50
N GLU A 325 3.17 13.85 18.70
CA GLU A 325 2.19 12.82 19.05
C GLU A 325 2.70 11.46 18.63
N LEU A 326 2.29 10.39 19.32
CA LEU A 326 2.59 9.03 18.87
C LEU A 326 1.93 8.74 17.52
N ASN A 327 2.63 8.00 16.66
CA ASN A 327 2.00 7.49 15.44
C ASN A 327 0.94 6.44 15.80
N PRO A 328 -0.32 6.56 15.31
CA PRO A 328 -1.40 5.63 15.67
C PRO A 328 -1.17 4.20 15.16
N CYS A 329 -0.23 4.01 14.24
CA CYS A 329 0.14 2.71 13.69
C CYS A 329 1.45 2.17 14.28
N MET A 330 1.76 2.43 15.56
CA MET A 330 2.84 1.75 16.26
C MET A 330 2.38 0.37 16.76
N ASN A 331 3.13 -0.70 16.47
CA ASN A 331 2.85 -2.03 17.04
C ASN A 331 3.79 -2.34 18.20
N GLY A 332 3.25 -2.70 19.37
CA GLY A 332 4.03 -3.11 20.54
C GLY A 332 4.21 -2.04 21.61
N TRP A 333 3.73 -0.81 21.38
CA TRP A 333 3.68 0.21 22.44
C TRP A 333 2.62 -0.13 23.51
N PRO A 334 2.87 0.10 24.83
CA PRO A 334 4.09 0.64 25.45
C PRO A 334 5.12 -0.45 25.78
N SER A 335 6.21 -0.49 25.02
CA SER A 335 7.36 -1.37 25.19
C SER A 335 8.59 -0.72 24.56
N GLN A 336 9.79 -0.98 25.09
CA GLN A 336 11.04 -0.59 24.42
C GLN A 336 11.34 -1.47 23.20
N SER A 337 10.72 -2.64 23.09
CA SER A 337 10.81 -3.51 21.92
C SER A 337 9.50 -3.43 21.14
N LEU A 338 9.54 -2.85 19.94
CA LEU A 338 8.35 -2.60 19.11
C LEU A 338 8.68 -2.73 17.61
N PHE A 339 7.67 -2.77 16.76
CA PHE A 339 7.87 -2.81 15.31
C PHE A 339 7.85 -1.42 14.69
N ASP A 340 8.80 -1.14 13.79
CA ASP A 340 8.78 0.05 12.95
C ASP A 340 7.79 -0.07 11.77
N TYR A 341 7.67 0.98 10.96
CA TYR A 341 6.74 1.01 9.82
C TYR A 341 7.09 0.02 8.68
N ASP A 342 8.30 -0.56 8.70
CA ASP A 342 8.71 -1.66 7.81
C ASP A 342 8.51 -3.04 8.49
N TYR A 343 7.75 -3.07 9.58
CA TYR A 343 7.48 -4.25 10.41
C TYR A 343 8.76 -4.94 10.92
N GLN A 344 9.85 -4.18 11.09
CA GLN A 344 11.08 -4.68 11.69
C GLN A 344 11.07 -4.44 13.19
N LEU A 345 11.49 -5.45 13.96
CA LEU A 345 11.66 -5.29 15.40
C LEU A 345 12.80 -4.30 15.66
N ILE A 346 12.51 -3.23 16.39
CA ILE A 346 13.47 -2.24 16.84
C ILE A 346 13.49 -2.19 18.37
N GLN A 347 14.62 -1.76 18.90
CA GLN A 347 14.83 -1.52 20.32
C GLN A 347 15.00 -0.01 20.53
N LEU A 348 14.14 0.57 21.35
CA LEU A 348 14.26 1.94 21.84
C LEU A 348 15.32 2.01 22.93
N SER A 349 16.06 3.13 22.96
CA SER A 349 16.83 3.50 24.13
C SER A 349 15.91 3.91 25.30
N GLU A 350 16.47 4.11 26.49
CA GLU A 350 15.71 4.61 27.65
C GLU A 350 15.21 6.03 27.37
N GLU A 351 16.04 6.87 26.78
CA GLU A 351 15.72 8.26 26.45
C GLU A 351 14.67 8.36 25.33
N GLU A 352 14.74 7.50 24.31
CA GLU A 352 13.70 7.40 23.27
C GLU A 352 12.36 6.97 23.88
N PHE A 353 12.37 6.01 24.79
CA PHE A 353 11.17 5.51 25.45
C PHE A 353 10.51 6.57 26.33
N ASP A 354 11.29 7.25 27.17
CA ASP A 354 10.79 8.34 28.04
C ASP A 354 10.20 9.50 27.23
N PHE A 355 10.83 9.86 26.10
CA PHE A 355 10.28 10.87 25.19
C PHE A 355 8.93 10.44 24.60
N LEU A 356 8.80 9.18 24.17
CA LEU A 356 7.54 8.65 23.63
C LEU A 356 6.44 8.57 24.70
N GLN A 357 6.77 8.30 25.97
CA GLN A 357 5.81 8.41 27.08
C GLN A 357 5.33 9.86 27.23
N GLY A 358 6.20 10.85 27.04
CA GLY A 358 5.82 12.26 26.98
C GLY A 358 4.85 12.56 25.83
N CYS A 359 5.05 11.96 24.66
CA CYS A 359 4.19 12.12 23.48
C CYS A 359 2.81 11.47 23.67
N GLU A 360 2.71 10.38 24.42
CA GLU A 360 1.44 9.69 24.70
C GLU A 360 0.43 10.59 25.41
N VAL A 361 0.91 11.47 26.29
CA VAL A 361 0.07 12.48 26.96
C VAL A 361 -0.57 13.38 25.91
N ASN A 362 0.18 13.86 24.92
CA ASN A 362 -0.37 14.69 23.86
C ASN A 362 -1.40 13.94 22.99
N SER A 363 -1.20 12.63 22.74
CA SER A 363 -2.14 11.80 21.98
C SER A 363 -3.51 11.62 22.67
N THR A 364 -3.61 11.88 23.98
CA THR A 364 -4.83 11.69 24.79
C THR A 364 -5.50 13.00 25.19
N VAL A 365 -4.83 14.14 25.04
CA VAL A 365 -5.35 15.47 25.35
C VAL A 365 -6.18 15.98 24.18
N ALA A 366 -7.43 16.36 24.45
CA ALA A 366 -8.38 16.83 23.43
C ALA A 366 -8.29 18.34 23.14
N GLU A 367 -7.60 19.13 23.96
CA GLU A 367 -7.54 20.59 23.86
C GLU A 367 -6.12 21.07 23.49
N GLU A 368 -6.03 21.88 22.43
CA GLU A 368 -4.77 22.39 21.82
C GLU A 368 -3.88 23.21 22.80
N GLY A 369 -4.38 23.59 23.97
CA GLY A 369 -3.66 24.41 24.96
C GLY A 369 -2.93 23.65 26.06
N GLU A 370 -3.11 22.33 26.17
CA GLU A 370 -2.46 21.49 27.20
C GLU A 370 -1.36 20.57 26.63
N ALA A 371 -1.21 20.51 25.30
CA ALA A 371 -0.20 19.71 24.64
C ALA A 371 1.20 20.30 24.86
N LYS A 372 2.15 19.45 25.26
CA LYS A 372 3.55 19.84 25.43
C LYS A 372 4.27 19.89 24.10
N THR A 373 5.09 20.91 23.91
CA THR A 373 6.01 21.03 22.78
C THR A 373 7.15 20.02 22.87
N VAL A 374 7.83 19.75 21.75
CA VAL A 374 9.07 18.94 21.73
C VAL A 374 10.08 19.48 22.74
N GLY A 375 10.27 20.80 22.78
CA GLY A 375 11.23 21.44 23.69
C GLY A 375 10.89 21.23 25.16
N GLU A 376 9.60 21.26 25.53
CA GLU A 376 9.16 21.00 26.90
C GLU A 376 9.34 19.52 27.30
N ILE A 377 9.09 18.58 26.39
CA ILE A 377 9.30 17.15 26.66
C ILE A 377 10.81 16.88 26.78
N VAL A 378 11.60 17.34 25.81
CA VAL A 378 13.08 17.21 25.80
C VAL A 378 13.70 17.82 27.05
N ALA A 379 13.17 18.93 27.60
CA ALA A 379 13.68 19.50 28.85
C ALA A 379 13.49 18.58 30.07
N SER A 380 12.62 17.57 29.97
CA SER A 380 12.32 16.61 31.05
C SER A 380 12.91 15.22 30.84
N VAL A 381 13.58 14.97 29.71
CA VAL A 381 14.20 13.68 29.36
C VAL A 381 15.63 13.89 28.82
N GLU A 382 16.42 12.83 28.67
CA GLU A 382 17.82 12.95 28.19
C GLU A 382 17.97 12.88 26.66
N LEU A 383 16.85 12.91 25.91
CA LEU A 383 16.85 12.84 24.44
C LEU A 383 17.09 14.23 23.81
N ASP A 384 18.03 14.33 22.86
CA ASP A 384 18.24 15.57 22.10
C ASP A 384 17.35 15.68 20.84
N LEU A 385 17.42 16.83 20.16
CA LEU A 385 16.61 17.09 18.95
C LEU A 385 16.97 16.17 17.76
N ASP A 386 18.18 15.63 17.71
CA ASP A 386 18.56 14.66 16.67
C ASP A 386 17.94 13.29 16.94
N GLY A 387 17.82 12.92 18.23
CA GLY A 387 17.01 11.81 18.70
C GLY A 387 15.53 11.96 18.27
N VAL A 388 14.94 13.14 18.44
CA VAL A 388 13.56 13.42 17.99
C VAL A 388 13.43 13.25 16.47
N ARG A 389 14.38 13.76 15.67
CA ARG A 389 14.39 13.56 14.21
C ARG A 389 14.52 12.10 13.82
N SER A 390 15.30 11.32 14.57
CA SER A 390 15.42 9.87 14.40
C SER A 390 14.07 9.17 14.62
N LEU A 391 13.35 9.52 15.69
CA LEU A 391 12.00 8.98 15.98
C LEU A 391 10.99 9.33 14.88
N LEU A 392 11.01 10.56 14.36
CA LEU A 392 10.17 10.97 13.22
C LEU A 392 10.51 10.16 11.97
N LYS A 393 11.80 9.96 11.66
CA LYS A 393 12.25 9.16 10.51
C LYS A 393 11.86 7.67 10.64
N LYS A 394 11.82 7.14 11.86
CA LYS A 394 11.31 5.81 12.19
C LYS A 394 9.76 5.74 12.17
N GLN A 395 9.08 6.85 11.89
CA GLN A 395 7.61 6.99 11.91
C GLN A 395 6.98 6.62 13.26
N LEU A 396 7.69 6.83 14.37
CA LEU A 396 7.16 6.56 15.72
C LEU A 396 6.41 7.75 16.29
N ILE A 397 6.70 8.95 15.79
CA ILE A 397 5.99 10.18 16.13
C ILE A 397 5.50 10.88 14.87
N MET A 398 4.49 11.70 15.05
CA MET A 398 4.06 12.70 14.08
C MET A 398 4.23 14.08 14.71
N LEU A 399 4.55 15.08 13.89
CA LEU A 399 4.73 16.45 14.34
C LEU A 399 3.67 17.37 13.74
N THR A 400 3.16 18.28 14.55
CA THR A 400 2.31 19.39 14.12
C THR A 400 3.04 20.71 14.38
N LYS A 401 3.05 21.63 13.41
CA LYS A 401 3.55 22.99 13.65
C LYS A 401 2.62 23.69 14.63
N ASN A 402 3.18 24.22 15.71
CA ASN A 402 2.45 25.09 16.62
C ASN A 402 2.16 26.42 15.90
N GLN A 403 0.90 26.85 15.90
CA GLN A 403 0.43 28.00 15.09
C GLN A 403 0.88 29.34 15.64
#